data_AF-A0A661XBP0-F1
#
_entry.id   AF-A0A661XBP0-F1
#
_cell.length_a   1.000
_cell.length_b   1.000
_cell.length_c   1.000
_cell.angle_alpha   90.00
_cell.angle_beta   90.00
_cell.angle_gamma   90.00
#
_symmetry.space_group_name_H-M   'P 1'
#
loop_
_entity.id
_entity.type
_entity.pdbx_description
1 polymer ?
#
loop_
_entity_poly.entity_id
_entity_poly.type
_entity_poly.pdbx_seq_one_letter_code
_entity_poly.pdbx_strand_id
1 'polypeptide(L)'
;IQCALNKKLSYTIRITHIFFAIENLKSFEKIFSQNSIAYKKFKNYALFFAQLSDAESPEAAKIVLKTFALPPSSFIRKRRNEMRVSISAYVGLTIGKEIKNSNKLNYSGLVAPIGLELSWGTKYGSSLSILANLFDLGAPLNSRLYNTDSPIKYDNLIAPGLFFIYGFPELPLSIGFGGCKVRGIRDSSSNTQRLLLFIALDMPLFQLY
;
A
#
# COMPACT_ATOMS: atom_id res chain seq x y z
N ILE A 1 1.78 -36.73 -11.03
CA ILE A 1 2.64 -35.52 -10.84
C ILE A 1 2.04 -34.26 -11.52
N GLN A 2 1.09 -34.38 -12.46
CA GLN A 2 0.47 -33.24 -13.15
C GLN A 2 -0.52 -32.38 -12.32
N CYS A 3 -0.96 -32.81 -11.14
CA CYS A 3 -2.09 -32.16 -10.42
C CYS A 3 -1.69 -30.96 -9.53
N ALA A 4 -0.40 -30.71 -9.32
CA ALA A 4 0.08 -29.64 -8.43
C ALA A 4 0.50 -28.34 -9.14
N LEU A 5 0.52 -28.32 -10.48
CA LEU A 5 1.11 -27.22 -11.27
C LEU A 5 0.16 -26.05 -11.55
N ASN A 6 -1.09 -26.10 -11.10
CA ASN A 6 -2.09 -25.07 -11.42
C ASN A 6 -2.56 -24.23 -10.22
N LYS A 7 -1.91 -24.34 -9.05
CA LYS A 7 -2.11 -23.35 -7.98
C LYS A 7 -1.20 -22.16 -8.25
N LYS A 8 -1.81 -21.03 -8.61
CA LYS A 8 -1.14 -19.72 -8.68
C LYS A 8 -0.42 -19.51 -7.33
N LEU A 9 0.92 -19.52 -7.33
CA LEU A 9 1.69 -19.34 -6.09
C LEU A 9 1.26 -18.07 -5.36
N SER A 10 0.94 -18.20 -4.06
CA SER A 10 0.57 -17.09 -3.17
C SER A 10 1.66 -16.02 -3.16
N TYR A 11 1.26 -14.75 -3.07
CA TYR A 11 2.15 -13.60 -3.02
C TYR A 11 3.12 -13.68 -1.83
N THR A 12 2.66 -14.18 -0.69
CA THR A 12 3.45 -14.41 0.53
C THR A 12 4.60 -15.36 0.24
N ILE A 13 4.35 -16.48 -0.45
CA ILE A 13 5.39 -17.45 -0.79
C ILE A 13 6.43 -16.82 -1.72
N ARG A 14 5.98 -16.06 -2.74
CA ARG A 14 6.88 -15.37 -3.68
C ARG A 14 7.79 -14.36 -2.98
N ILE A 15 7.21 -13.49 -2.17
CA ILE A 15 7.95 -12.47 -1.42
C ILE A 15 8.91 -13.13 -0.41
N THR A 16 8.48 -14.21 0.25
CA THR A 16 9.34 -14.97 1.17
C THR A 16 10.53 -15.60 0.44
N HIS A 17 10.33 -16.20 -0.73
CA HIS A 17 11.43 -16.74 -1.53
C HIS A 17 12.39 -15.66 -2.03
N ILE A 18 11.88 -14.47 -2.41
CA ILE A 18 12.73 -13.34 -2.78
C ILE A 18 13.61 -12.91 -1.60
N PHE A 19 13.04 -12.75 -0.40
CA PHE A 19 13.82 -12.40 0.78
C PHE A 19 14.82 -13.50 1.15
N PHE A 20 14.44 -14.77 1.04
CA PHE A 20 15.36 -15.89 1.26
C PHE A 20 16.54 -15.85 0.27
N ALA A 21 16.28 -15.61 -1.01
CA ALA A 21 17.33 -15.49 -2.02
C ALA A 21 18.25 -14.29 -1.75
N ILE A 22 17.68 -13.14 -1.38
CA ILE A 22 18.41 -11.92 -1.00
C ILE A 22 19.29 -12.18 0.23
N GLU A 23 18.78 -12.90 1.23
CA GLU A 23 19.50 -13.21 2.48
C GLU A 23 20.67 -14.17 2.25
N ASN A 24 20.55 -15.08 1.26
CA ASN A 24 21.61 -16.02 0.90
C ASN A 24 22.60 -15.48 -0.15
N LEU A 25 22.35 -14.30 -0.72
CA LEU A 25 23.27 -13.65 -1.66
C LEU A 25 24.40 -12.96 -0.88
N LYS A 26 25.60 -13.56 -0.89
CA LYS A 26 26.84 -13.02 -0.26
C LYS A 26 27.15 -11.58 -0.67
N SER A 27 26.77 -11.16 -1.88
CA SER A 27 26.96 -9.80 -2.39
C SER A 27 26.05 -8.76 -1.71
N PHE A 28 24.90 -9.20 -1.19
CA PHE A 28 23.89 -8.32 -0.60
C PHE A 28 24.29 -7.86 0.81
N GLU A 29 25.02 -8.69 1.56
CA GLU A 29 25.60 -8.33 2.87
C GLU A 29 26.45 -7.04 2.81
N LYS A 30 27.05 -6.76 1.64
CA LYS A 30 27.94 -5.60 1.44
C LYS A 30 27.22 -4.29 1.13
N ILE A 31 25.97 -4.34 0.61
CA ILE A 31 25.19 -3.17 0.16
C ILE A 31 24.08 -2.83 1.15
N PHE A 32 23.44 -3.85 1.73
CA PHE A 32 22.41 -3.70 2.74
C PHE A 32 22.78 -4.58 3.94
N SER A 33 23.09 -3.95 5.07
CA SER A 33 23.14 -4.67 6.34
C SER A 33 21.78 -5.34 6.57
N GLN A 34 21.75 -6.68 6.53
CA GLN A 34 20.54 -7.47 6.84
C GLN A 34 20.07 -7.21 8.28
N ASN A 35 20.98 -6.73 9.14
CA ASN A 35 20.68 -6.27 10.49
C ASN A 35 20.15 -4.83 10.57
N SER A 36 20.11 -4.09 9.47
CA SER A 36 19.60 -2.72 9.45
C SER A 36 18.12 -2.68 9.80
N ILE A 37 17.77 -1.71 10.64
CA ILE A 37 16.38 -1.43 11.03
C ILE A 37 15.50 -1.15 9.79
N ALA A 38 16.10 -0.58 8.73
CA ALA A 38 15.43 -0.31 7.46
C ALA A 38 15.03 -1.59 6.72
N TYR A 39 15.95 -2.56 6.57
CA TYR A 39 15.66 -3.84 5.91
C TYR A 39 14.55 -4.61 6.65
N LYS A 40 14.62 -4.68 7.98
CA LYS A 40 13.60 -5.35 8.80
C LYS A 40 12.20 -4.73 8.62
N LYS A 41 12.12 -3.40 8.58
CA LYS A 41 10.84 -2.70 8.32
C LYS A 41 10.31 -2.99 6.92
N PHE A 42 11.16 -2.86 5.90
CA PHE A 42 10.76 -3.16 4.52
C PHE A 42 10.27 -4.61 4.37
N LYS A 43 11.00 -5.59 4.93
CA LYS A 43 10.60 -7.00 4.94
C LYS A 43 9.23 -7.19 5.58
N ASN A 44 8.99 -6.60 6.75
CA ASN A 44 7.71 -6.71 7.44
C ASN A 44 6.55 -6.11 6.63
N TYR A 45 6.74 -4.96 5.98
CA TYR A 45 5.70 -4.35 5.16
C TYR A 45 5.45 -5.09 3.85
N ALA A 46 6.51 -5.57 3.19
CA ALA A 46 6.37 -6.39 2.00
C ALA A 46 5.61 -7.69 2.30
N LEU A 47 5.91 -8.34 3.44
CA LEU A 47 5.17 -9.51 3.91
C LEU A 47 3.72 -9.18 4.27
N PHE A 48 3.46 -8.06 4.94
CA PHE A 48 2.11 -7.59 5.24
C PHE A 48 1.25 -7.45 3.98
N PHE A 49 1.75 -6.73 2.98
CA PHE A 49 1.03 -6.52 1.72
C PHE A 49 0.85 -7.83 0.95
N ALA A 50 1.82 -8.74 1.00
CA ALA A 50 1.72 -10.05 0.38
C ALA A 50 0.62 -10.90 1.04
N GLN A 51 0.59 -10.95 2.38
CA GLN A 51 -0.45 -11.66 3.13
C GLN A 51 -1.83 -11.04 2.93
N LEU A 52 -1.91 -9.71 2.86
CA LEU A 52 -3.16 -9.00 2.61
C LEU A 52 -3.66 -9.27 1.18
N SER A 53 -2.75 -9.42 0.22
CA SER A 53 -3.07 -9.77 -1.18
C SER A 53 -3.48 -11.24 -1.35
N ASP A 54 -2.98 -12.11 -0.48
CA ASP A 54 -3.36 -13.53 -0.43
C ASP A 54 -4.65 -13.81 0.34
N ALA A 55 -5.16 -12.83 1.09
CA ALA A 55 -6.38 -13.00 1.86
C ALA A 55 -7.57 -13.30 0.92
N GLU A 56 -8.08 -14.53 1.01
CA GLU A 56 -9.19 -15.02 0.18
C GLU A 56 -10.57 -14.59 0.71
N SER A 57 -10.64 -14.10 1.96
CA SER A 57 -11.87 -13.62 2.57
C SER A 57 -11.69 -12.27 3.30
N PRO A 58 -12.76 -11.47 3.44
CA PRO A 58 -12.74 -10.25 4.24
C PRO A 58 -12.27 -10.48 5.70
N GLU A 59 -12.61 -11.63 6.28
CA GLU A 59 -12.19 -12.04 7.62
C GLU A 59 -10.69 -12.32 7.67
N ALA A 60 -10.15 -13.02 6.66
CA ALA A 60 -8.72 -13.25 6.52
C ALA A 60 -7.95 -11.94 6.35
N ALA A 61 -8.47 -11.01 5.55
CA ALA A 61 -7.88 -9.68 5.40
C ALA A 61 -7.91 -8.90 6.72
N LYS A 62 -9.02 -8.99 7.48
CA LYS A 62 -9.15 -8.38 8.81
C LYS A 62 -8.15 -8.95 9.81
N ILE A 63 -7.85 -10.26 9.74
CA ILE A 63 -6.82 -10.89 10.57
C ILE A 63 -5.45 -10.34 10.20
N VAL A 64 -5.09 -10.31 8.92
CA VAL A 64 -3.80 -9.74 8.48
C VAL A 64 -3.67 -8.27 8.88
N LEU A 65 -4.73 -7.47 8.70
CA LEU A 65 -4.76 -6.08 9.18
C LEU A 65 -4.50 -6.03 10.68
N LYS A 66 -5.19 -6.84 11.50
CA LYS A 66 -4.99 -6.87 12.95
C LYS A 66 -3.59 -7.32 13.37
N THR A 67 -2.98 -8.26 12.66
CA THR A 67 -1.62 -8.75 12.92
C THR A 67 -0.56 -7.67 12.73
N PHE A 68 -0.81 -6.69 11.85
CA PHE A 68 0.14 -5.59 11.58
C PHE A 68 -0.33 -4.22 12.07
N ALA A 69 -1.59 -4.07 12.51
CA ALA A 69 -2.21 -2.80 12.92
C ALA A 69 -1.79 -2.27 14.30
N LEU A 70 -0.98 -3.01 15.08
CA LEU A 70 -0.57 -2.61 16.42
C LEU A 70 0.95 -2.84 16.61
N PRO A 71 1.77 -1.80 16.83
CA PRO A 71 2.13 -0.75 15.87
C PRO A 71 3.68 -0.63 15.72
N PRO A 72 4.18 0.21 14.79
CA PRO A 72 5.31 1.04 15.13
C PRO A 72 4.81 2.45 15.45
N SER A 73 5.26 3.00 16.56
CA SER A 73 5.22 4.41 16.95
C SER A 73 5.83 5.38 15.90
N SER A 74 6.12 4.90 14.69
CA SER A 74 6.71 5.65 13.61
C SER A 74 5.80 6.76 13.08
N PHE A 75 4.47 6.63 13.18
CA PHE A 75 3.54 7.69 12.76
C PHE A 75 3.73 8.96 13.62
N ILE A 76 4.05 8.80 14.92
CA ILE A 76 4.35 9.92 15.82
C ILE A 76 5.50 10.76 15.27
N ARG A 77 6.44 10.16 14.54
CA ARG A 77 7.56 10.91 13.95
C ARG A 77 7.11 11.86 12.84
N LYS A 78 6.07 11.51 12.08
CA LYS A 78 5.46 12.40 11.08
C LYS A 78 4.69 13.56 11.72
N ARG A 79 4.22 13.34 12.95
CA ARG A 79 3.55 14.35 13.79
C ARG A 79 4.50 15.34 14.47
N ARG A 80 5.82 15.09 14.43
CA ARG A 80 6.82 16.04 14.93
C ARG A 80 6.96 17.20 13.94
N ASN A 81 7.12 18.42 14.45
CA ASN A 81 7.19 19.68 13.70
C ASN A 81 8.49 19.83 12.89
N GLU A 82 8.79 18.83 12.07
CA GLU A 82 9.94 18.73 11.18
C GLU A 82 9.46 18.23 9.82
N MET A 83 10.03 18.78 8.75
CA MET A 83 9.82 18.26 7.41
C MET A 83 10.53 16.91 7.26
N ARG A 84 9.87 15.97 6.61
CA ARG A 84 10.34 14.60 6.44
C ARG A 84 10.05 14.06 5.05
N VAL A 85 11.03 13.39 4.48
CA VAL A 85 10.86 12.57 3.28
C VAL A 85 10.89 11.11 3.70
N SER A 86 9.88 10.37 3.29
CA SER A 86 9.73 8.95 3.62
C SER A 86 9.12 8.20 2.46
N ILE A 87 9.18 6.87 2.50
CA ILE A 87 8.22 6.06 1.76
C ILE A 87 7.22 5.54 2.76
N SER A 88 5.96 5.73 2.43
CA SER A 88 4.83 5.45 3.28
C SER A 88 3.77 4.70 2.51
N ALA A 89 2.97 3.98 3.27
CA ALA A 89 1.77 3.38 2.78
C ALA A 89 0.58 3.78 3.64
N TYR A 90 -0.59 3.66 3.03
CA TYR A 90 -1.87 3.86 3.70
C TYR A 90 -2.74 2.66 3.42
N VAL A 91 -3.57 2.27 4.38
CA VAL A 91 -4.60 1.24 4.14
C VAL A 91 -5.89 1.63 4.83
N GLY A 92 -6.99 1.65 4.10
CA GLY A 92 -8.24 2.13 4.66
C GLY A 92 -9.42 2.11 3.71
N LEU A 93 -10.48 2.83 4.08
CA LEU A 93 -11.71 2.94 3.31
C LEU A 93 -11.68 4.20 2.44
N THR A 94 -12.23 4.09 1.24
CA THR A 94 -12.31 5.19 0.29
C THR A 94 -13.67 5.29 -0.38
N ILE A 95 -14.02 6.51 -0.74
CA ILE A 95 -15.11 6.88 -1.64
C ILE A 95 -14.56 7.83 -2.70
N GLY A 96 -15.18 7.88 -3.87
CA GLY A 96 -14.66 8.70 -4.96
C GLY A 96 -15.37 8.53 -6.28
N LYS A 97 -14.70 8.95 -7.34
CA LYS A 97 -15.16 8.82 -8.72
C LYS A 97 -14.10 8.13 -9.57
N GLU A 98 -14.54 7.19 -10.37
CA GLU A 98 -13.76 6.57 -11.43
C GLU A 98 -14.15 7.21 -12.77
N ILE A 99 -13.18 7.73 -13.51
CA ILE A 99 -13.35 8.42 -14.77
C ILE A 99 -12.73 7.56 -15.88
N LYS A 100 -13.58 7.03 -16.78
CA LYS A 100 -13.19 6.23 -17.94
C LYS A 100 -13.86 6.80 -19.18
N ASN A 101 -13.09 7.23 -20.19
CA ASN A 101 -13.60 7.75 -21.47
C ASN A 101 -14.76 8.75 -21.29
N SER A 102 -14.59 9.73 -20.39
CA SER A 102 -15.59 10.76 -20.01
C SER A 102 -16.78 10.27 -19.18
N ASN A 103 -16.98 8.97 -18.99
CA ASN A 103 -17.95 8.45 -18.02
C ASN A 103 -17.41 8.56 -16.60
N LYS A 104 -18.24 9.12 -15.71
CA LYS A 104 -17.95 9.24 -14.27
C LYS A 104 -18.80 8.22 -13.51
N LEU A 105 -18.14 7.25 -12.90
CA LEU A 105 -18.79 6.24 -12.05
C LEU A 105 -18.44 6.51 -10.60
N ASN A 106 -19.38 6.26 -9.69
CA ASN A 106 -19.07 6.29 -8.26
C ASN A 106 -18.15 5.12 -7.92
N TYR A 107 -17.20 5.36 -7.02
CA TYR A 107 -16.26 4.36 -6.53
C TYR A 107 -16.29 4.35 -5.00
N SER A 108 -16.33 3.16 -4.42
CA SER A 108 -16.13 2.94 -2.99
C SER A 108 -15.35 1.65 -2.81
N GLY A 109 -14.65 1.50 -1.69
CA GLY A 109 -13.90 0.29 -1.39
C GLY A 109 -12.71 0.55 -0.47
N LEU A 110 -11.67 -0.27 -0.63
CA LEU A 110 -10.38 -0.11 0.02
C LEU A 110 -9.41 0.73 -0.79
N VAL A 111 -8.56 1.47 -0.10
CA VAL A 111 -7.41 2.18 -0.67
C VAL A 111 -6.14 1.60 -0.08
N ALA A 112 -5.11 1.40 -0.90
CA ALA A 112 -3.80 0.95 -0.41
C ALA A 112 -2.61 1.52 -1.20
N PRO A 113 -2.43 2.86 -1.22
CA PRO A 113 -1.35 3.50 -1.96
C PRO A 113 -0.02 3.36 -1.22
N ILE A 114 1.04 3.15 -1.98
CA ILE A 114 2.42 3.08 -1.49
C ILE A 114 3.29 4.00 -2.35
N GLY A 115 4.07 4.87 -1.70
CA GLY A 115 5.04 5.69 -2.41
C GLY A 115 5.77 6.71 -1.57
N LEU A 116 6.39 7.66 -2.26
CA LEU A 116 7.23 8.68 -1.66
C LEU A 116 6.36 9.79 -1.08
N GLU A 117 6.60 10.10 0.18
CA GLU A 117 5.84 11.04 0.97
C GLU A 117 6.74 12.15 1.49
N LEU A 118 6.33 13.39 1.23
CA LEU A 118 6.81 14.56 1.93
C LEU A 118 5.80 14.91 3.03
N SER A 119 6.21 14.91 4.28
CA SER A 119 5.34 15.19 5.43
C SER A 119 5.94 16.28 6.32
N TRP A 120 5.08 17.04 6.97
CA TRP A 120 5.46 18.11 7.89
C TRP A 120 4.46 18.10 9.06
N GLY A 121 4.99 17.90 10.27
CA GLY A 121 4.18 17.98 11.48
C GLY A 121 3.78 19.42 11.78
N THR A 122 2.69 19.57 12.52
CA THR A 122 2.19 20.87 12.98
C THR A 122 2.44 21.03 14.48
N LYS A 123 2.28 22.25 15.00
CA LYS A 123 2.39 22.54 16.44
C LYS A 123 1.37 21.78 17.30
N TYR A 124 0.29 21.28 16.71
CA TYR A 124 -0.79 20.57 17.41
C TYR A 124 -0.61 19.05 17.38
N GLY A 125 0.56 18.55 16.96
CA GLY A 125 0.81 17.11 16.87
C GLY A 125 0.07 16.43 15.72
N SER A 126 -0.52 17.17 14.79
CA SER A 126 -1.02 16.65 13.51
C SER A 126 0.08 16.69 12.45
N SER A 127 -0.17 16.15 11.26
CA SER A 127 0.74 16.35 10.13
C SER A 127 -0.02 16.56 8.83
N LEU A 128 0.63 17.26 7.92
CA LEU A 128 0.17 17.45 6.56
C LEU A 128 1.24 16.89 5.63
N SER A 129 0.78 16.18 4.60
CA SER A 129 1.66 15.37 3.78
C SER A 129 1.20 15.31 2.34
N ILE A 130 2.16 15.14 1.45
CA ILE A 130 1.95 14.91 0.03
C ILE A 130 2.58 13.57 -0.30
N LEU A 131 1.77 12.64 -0.80
CA LEU A 131 2.18 11.30 -1.21
C LEU A 131 2.14 11.20 -2.73
N ALA A 132 3.29 11.01 -3.36
CA ALA A 132 3.40 10.56 -4.74
C ALA A 132 3.47 9.02 -4.74
N ASN A 133 2.37 8.36 -5.08
CA ASN A 133 2.31 6.90 -5.10
C ASN A 133 2.66 6.37 -6.49
N LEU A 134 3.41 5.26 -6.52
CA LEU A 134 3.67 4.51 -7.75
C LEU A 134 2.89 3.19 -7.74
N PHE A 135 2.71 2.60 -6.55
CA PHE A 135 1.99 1.37 -6.37
C PHE A 135 0.67 1.61 -5.64
N ASP A 136 -0.38 0.90 -6.05
CA ASP A 136 -1.67 0.89 -5.35
C ASP A 136 -2.22 -0.53 -5.29
N LEU A 137 -2.34 -1.06 -4.08
CA LEU A 137 -2.92 -2.37 -3.84
C LEU A 137 -4.44 -2.30 -3.64
N GLY A 138 -5.05 -1.10 -3.70
CA GLY A 138 -6.49 -0.94 -3.61
C GLY A 138 -7.23 -1.69 -4.72
N ALA A 139 -6.74 -1.63 -5.97
CA ALA A 139 -7.36 -2.34 -7.10
C ALA A 139 -7.43 -3.86 -6.90
N PRO A 140 -6.33 -4.60 -6.62
CA PRO A 140 -6.41 -6.03 -6.37
C PRO A 140 -7.21 -6.37 -5.11
N LEU A 141 -7.11 -5.57 -4.03
CA LEU A 141 -7.89 -5.80 -2.80
C LEU A 141 -9.39 -5.67 -3.05
N ASN A 142 -9.83 -4.66 -3.80
CA ASN A 142 -11.24 -4.50 -4.15
C ASN A 142 -11.74 -5.58 -5.10
N SER A 143 -10.91 -6.09 -6.02
CA SER A 143 -11.29 -7.24 -6.87
C SER A 143 -11.63 -8.47 -6.02
N ARG A 144 -10.91 -8.67 -4.92
CA ARG A 144 -11.20 -9.72 -3.93
C ARG A 144 -12.46 -9.40 -3.13
N LEU A 145 -12.62 -8.17 -2.63
CA LEU A 145 -13.81 -7.78 -1.87
C LEU A 145 -15.12 -7.92 -2.67
N TYR A 146 -15.08 -7.58 -3.96
CA TYR A 146 -16.26 -7.60 -4.83
C TYR A 146 -16.41 -8.90 -5.62
N ASN A 147 -15.67 -9.96 -5.27
CA ASN A 147 -15.68 -11.28 -5.94
C ASN A 147 -15.69 -11.18 -7.47
N THR A 148 -14.90 -10.25 -8.01
CA THR A 148 -14.73 -10.12 -9.44
C THR A 148 -13.55 -11.03 -9.79
N ASP A 149 -13.83 -12.22 -10.34
CA ASP A 149 -12.84 -13.25 -10.74
C ASP A 149 -11.87 -12.83 -11.86
N SER A 150 -11.66 -11.52 -12.03
CA SER A 150 -10.71 -10.99 -12.98
C SER A 150 -9.29 -11.36 -12.55
N PRO A 151 -8.51 -12.03 -13.42
CA PRO A 151 -7.12 -12.34 -13.11
C PRO A 151 -6.34 -11.04 -12.93
N ILE A 152 -5.89 -10.79 -11.69
CA ILE A 152 -5.02 -9.65 -11.37
C ILE A 152 -3.71 -9.79 -12.17
N LYS A 153 -3.42 -8.79 -13.01
CA LYS A 153 -2.15 -8.64 -13.74
C LYS A 153 -1.22 -7.73 -12.94
N TYR A 154 0.09 -7.92 -13.06
CA TYR A 154 1.10 -7.04 -12.42
C TYR A 154 0.92 -5.57 -12.79
N ASP A 155 0.47 -5.30 -14.01
CA ASP A 155 0.13 -3.96 -14.50
C ASP A 155 -0.97 -3.26 -13.70
N ASN A 156 -1.78 -4.01 -12.93
CA ASN A 156 -2.83 -3.44 -12.08
C ASN A 156 -2.29 -2.96 -10.72
N LEU A 157 -1.01 -3.23 -10.41
CA LEU A 157 -0.34 -2.78 -9.18
C LEU A 157 0.33 -1.43 -9.36
N ILE A 158 0.70 -1.08 -10.60
CA ILE A 158 1.33 0.19 -10.94
C ILE A 158 0.23 1.21 -11.20
N ALA A 159 0.11 2.18 -10.31
CA ALA A 159 -0.94 3.18 -10.31
C ALA A 159 -0.38 4.53 -9.85
N PRO A 160 0.32 5.26 -10.75
CA PRO A 160 0.90 6.55 -10.41
C PRO A 160 -0.20 7.53 -10.00
N GLY A 161 0.02 8.25 -8.91
CA GLY A 161 -0.93 9.21 -8.37
C GLY A 161 -0.32 10.16 -7.36
N LEU A 162 -1.16 11.08 -6.91
CA LEU A 162 -0.80 12.12 -5.96
C LEU A 162 -1.93 12.30 -4.94
N PHE A 163 -1.58 12.31 -3.67
CA PHE A 163 -2.51 12.48 -2.56
C PHE A 163 -2.03 13.54 -1.57
N PHE A 164 -2.97 14.33 -1.07
CA PHE A 164 -2.79 15.22 0.06
C PHE A 164 -3.39 14.56 1.29
N ILE A 165 -2.65 14.55 2.38
CA ILE A 165 -2.98 13.73 3.55
C ILE A 165 -2.85 14.58 4.80
N TYR A 166 -3.94 14.67 5.55
CA TYR A 166 -3.95 15.18 6.90
C TYR A 166 -3.97 14.01 7.88
N GLY A 167 -3.00 13.99 8.78
CA GLY A 167 -2.93 12.96 9.78
C GLY A 167 -3.28 13.46 11.17
N PHE A 168 -4.13 12.71 11.85
CA PHE A 168 -4.68 13.07 13.16
C PHE A 168 -3.62 13.02 14.26
N PRO A 169 -3.71 13.92 15.25
CA PRO A 169 -2.85 13.88 16.42
C PRO A 169 -3.11 12.59 17.22
N GLU A 170 -2.04 12.03 17.80
CA GLU A 170 -2.05 10.89 18.73
C GLU A 170 -2.60 9.56 18.19
N LEU A 171 -3.22 9.56 17.01
CA LEU A 171 -3.80 8.41 16.36
C LEU A 171 -3.03 8.03 15.10
N PRO A 172 -2.83 6.74 14.82
CA PRO A 172 -2.26 6.24 13.56
C PRO A 172 -3.27 6.33 12.41
N LEU A 173 -4.14 7.35 12.40
CA LEU A 173 -5.17 7.58 11.40
C LEU A 173 -4.86 8.84 10.60
N SER A 174 -5.21 8.80 9.33
CA SER A 174 -5.13 9.95 8.43
C SER A 174 -6.33 9.99 7.50
N ILE A 175 -6.73 11.19 7.12
CA ILE A 175 -7.66 11.44 6.03
C ILE A 175 -6.87 11.98 4.84
N GLY A 176 -7.19 11.51 3.65
CA GLY A 176 -6.50 11.95 2.44
C GLY A 176 -7.43 12.11 1.26
N PHE A 177 -7.07 13.01 0.36
CA PHE A 177 -7.75 13.20 -0.90
C PHE A 177 -6.73 13.30 -2.03
N GLY A 178 -7.09 12.85 -3.22
CA GLY A 178 -6.19 12.90 -4.37
C GLY A 178 -6.65 12.01 -5.49
N GLY A 179 -5.74 11.68 -6.39
CA GLY A 179 -6.09 10.83 -7.51
C GLY A 179 -4.94 9.99 -8.04
N CYS A 180 -5.31 8.88 -8.65
CA CYS A 180 -4.37 7.94 -9.26
C CYS A 180 -4.86 7.51 -10.64
N LYS A 181 -3.92 7.13 -11.49
CA LYS A 181 -4.18 6.56 -12.80
C LYS A 181 -4.00 5.06 -12.71
N VAL A 182 -5.09 4.32 -12.89
CA VAL A 182 -5.11 2.85 -12.88
C VAL A 182 -5.40 2.31 -14.27
N ARG A 183 -4.90 1.12 -14.59
CA ARG A 183 -5.39 0.35 -15.73
C ARG A 183 -6.71 -0.30 -15.37
N GLY A 184 -7.70 -0.21 -16.25
CA GLY A 184 -9.03 -0.78 -16.02
C GLY A 184 -8.96 -2.29 -15.76
N ILE A 185 -9.57 -2.75 -14.65
CA ILE A 185 -9.59 -4.17 -14.25
C ILE A 185 -10.33 -5.04 -15.29
N ARG A 186 -11.35 -4.47 -15.97
CA ARG A 186 -12.16 -5.15 -16.98
C ARG A 186 -11.62 -4.99 -18.41
N ASP A 187 -10.71 -4.05 -18.63
CA ASP A 187 -10.30 -3.62 -19.97
C ASP A 187 -8.90 -2.99 -19.89
N SER A 188 -7.88 -3.85 -20.04
CA SER A 188 -6.46 -3.50 -19.85
C SER A 188 -5.94 -2.41 -20.81
N SER A 189 -6.74 -2.04 -21.81
CA SER A 189 -6.41 -1.03 -22.82
C SER A 189 -6.79 0.40 -22.41
N SER A 190 -7.75 0.56 -21.49
CA SER A 190 -8.29 1.87 -21.12
C SER A 190 -7.60 2.43 -19.87
N ASN A 191 -7.05 3.64 -20.00
CA ASN A 191 -6.58 4.43 -18.87
C ASN A 191 -7.77 4.94 -18.07
N THR A 192 -7.82 4.58 -16.79
CA THR A 192 -8.87 5.00 -15.88
C THR A 192 -8.27 5.92 -14.81
N GLN A 193 -8.88 7.07 -14.57
CA GLN A 193 -8.46 7.96 -13.50
C GLN A 193 -9.40 7.82 -12.31
N ARG A 194 -8.87 7.84 -11.10
CA ARG A 194 -9.66 7.85 -9.86
C ARG A 194 -9.39 9.13 -9.11
N LEU A 195 -10.46 9.76 -8.65
CA LEU A 195 -10.41 10.83 -7.64
C LEU A 195 -11.01 10.27 -6.36
N LEU A 196 -10.25 10.28 -5.28
CA LEU A 196 -10.56 9.55 -4.05
C LEU A 196 -10.48 10.47 -2.84
N LEU A 197 -11.39 10.24 -1.90
CA LEU A 197 -11.31 10.66 -0.51
C LEU A 197 -11.22 9.39 0.33
N PHE A 198 -10.35 9.36 1.33
CA PHE A 198 -10.16 8.17 2.16
C PHE A 198 -9.87 8.51 3.61
N ILE A 199 -10.20 7.56 4.49
CA ILE A 199 -9.68 7.47 5.85
C ILE A 199 -8.87 6.18 5.95
N ALA A 200 -7.63 6.29 6.42
CA ALA A 200 -6.69 5.18 6.40
C ALA A 200 -5.76 5.18 7.60
N LEU A 201 -5.27 4.00 7.93
CA LEU A 201 -4.15 3.82 8.83
C LEU A 201 -2.87 4.35 8.17
N ASP A 202 -2.11 5.13 8.91
CA ASP A 202 -0.84 5.72 8.49
C ASP A 202 0.31 4.74 8.78
N MET A 203 0.97 4.25 7.73
CA MET A 203 2.05 3.25 7.83
C MET A 203 3.34 3.80 7.22
N PRO A 204 4.16 4.54 7.98
CA PRO A 204 5.45 5.03 7.51
C PRO A 204 6.42 3.86 7.36
N LEU A 205 6.86 3.57 6.13
CA LEU A 205 7.66 2.39 5.85
C LEU A 205 9.15 2.64 6.14
N PHE A 206 9.72 3.68 5.52
CA PHE A 206 11.11 4.06 5.70
C PHE A 206 11.31 5.57 5.59
N GLN A 207 12.19 6.09 6.45
CA GLN A 207 12.61 7.50 6.42
C GLN A 207 13.79 7.64 5.46
N LEU A 208 13.75 8.64 4.59
CA LEU A 208 14.85 9.00 3.68
C LEU A 208 15.60 10.24 4.18
N TYR A 209 14.87 11.22 4.73
CA TYR A 209 15.39 12.45 5.30
C TYR A 209 14.45 12.93 6.40
#